data_AF-A0A932HJG1-F1
#
_entry.id   AF-A0A932HJG1-F1
#
_cell.length_a   1.000
_cell.length_b   1.000
_cell.length_c   1.000
_cell.angle_alpha   90.00
_cell.angle_beta   90.00
_cell.angle_gamma   90.00
#
_symmetry.space_group_name_H-M   'P 1'
#
loop_
_entity.id
_entity.type
_entity.pdbx_description
1 polymer ?
#
loop_
_entity_poly.entity_id
_entity_poly.type
_entity_poly.pdbx_seq_one_letter_code
_entity_poly.pdbx_strand_id
1 'polypeptide(L)' 'MASEYSFDIASKVDLQEVDNAIHQTIREIGQRFDFKGSVATVTREEHALLLTAEDEFKLKQ' A
#
# COMPACT_ATOMS: atom_id res chain seq x y z
N MET A 1 41.87 23.22 1.21
CA MET A 1 41.28 22.07 1.93
C MET A 1 40.20 21.52 1.04
N ALA A 2 40.31 20.25 0.61
CA ALA A 2 39.32 19.66 -0.27
C ALA A 2 38.02 19.47 0.52
N SER A 3 36.91 19.96 -0.01
CA SER A 3 35.58 19.71 0.54
C SER A 3 35.33 18.20 0.45
N GLU A 4 35.25 17.50 1.58
CA GLU A 4 34.83 16.10 1.59
C GLU A 4 33.34 16.06 1.24
N TYR A 5 33.03 15.66 0.01
CA TYR A 5 31.68 15.39 -0.43
C TYR A 5 31.31 13.95 -0.07
N SER A 6 30.31 13.78 0.80
CA SER A 6 29.72 12.48 1.13
C SER A 6 28.19 12.56 1.08
N PHE A 7 27.54 11.43 0.86
CA PHE A 7 26.09 11.29 0.93
C PHE A 7 25.72 9.88 1.44
N ASP A 8 24.52 9.76 2.01
CA ASP A 8 24.02 8.50 2.55
C ASP A 8 23.21 7.71 1.51
N ILE A 9 23.44 6.40 1.45
CA ILE A 9 22.57 5.46 0.74
C ILE A 9 21.58 4.91 1.76
N ALA A 10 20.29 5.14 1.56
CA ALA A 10 19.24 4.64 2.43
C ALA A 10 18.04 4.11 1.64
N SER A 11 17.40 3.08 2.19
CA SER A 11 16.09 2.61 1.74
C SER A 11 15.05 3.15 2.72
N LYS A 12 14.46 4.31 2.39
CA LYS A 12 13.40 4.94 3.18
C LYS A 12 12.11 4.86 2.40
N VAL A 13 11.02 4.56 3.10
CA VAL A 13 9.67 4.57 2.55
C VAL A 13 8.97 5.83 3.05
N ASP A 14 8.33 6.55 2.14
CA ASP A 14 7.47 7.68 2.50
C ASP A 14 6.09 7.14 2.92
N LEU A 15 5.80 7.20 4.22
CA LEU A 15 4.55 6.68 4.77
C LEU A 15 3.31 7.47 4.31
N GLN A 16 3.47 8.74 3.94
CA GLN A 16 2.37 9.54 3.41
C GLN A 16 2.01 9.08 2.00
N GLU A 17 3.01 8.75 1.18
CA GLU A 17 2.78 8.14 -0.13
C GLU A 17 2.20 6.72 -0.03
N VAL A 18 2.58 5.97 1.00
CA VAL A 18 1.93 4.67 1.30
C VAL A 18 0.45 4.86 1.63
N ASP A 19 0.09 5.85 2.45
CA ASP A 19 -1.31 6.16 2.77
C ASP A 19 -2.10 6.57 1.51
N ASN A 20 -1.48 7.38 0.65
CA ASN A 20 -2.08 7.77 -0.64
C ASN A 20 -2.35 6.55 -1.51
N ALA A 21 -1.38 5.62 -1.60
CA ALA A 21 -1.52 4.38 -2.36
C ALA A 21 -2.65 3.49 -1.80
N ILE A 22 -2.73 3.33 -0.47
CA ILE A 22 -3.80 2.58 0.20
C ILE A 22 -5.18 3.16 -0.12
N HIS A 23 -5.33 4.48 -0.01
CA HIS A 23 -6.60 5.15 -0.34
C HIS A 23 -6.99 4.96 -1.81
N GLN A 24 -6.01 5.01 -2.72
CA GLN A 24 -6.25 4.72 -4.13
C GLN A 24 -6.72 3.28 -4.33
N THR A 25 -6.04 2.30 -3.71
CA THR A 25 -6.43 0.88 -3.79
C THR A 25 -7.87 0.66 -3.30
N ILE A 26 -8.25 1.24 -2.17
CA ILE A 26 -9.64 1.12 -1.65
C ILE A 26 -10.65 1.70 -2.65
N ARG A 27 -10.33 2.85 -3.25
CA ARG A 27 -11.19 3.49 -4.26
C ARG A 27 -11.32 2.62 -5.52
N GLU A 28 -10.24 2.00 -5.98
CA GLU A 28 -10.23 1.11 -7.14
C GLU A 28 -11.06 -0.15 -6.86
N ILE A 29 -10.88 -0.80 -5.70
CA ILE A 29 -11.70 -1.95 -5.28
C ILE A 29 -13.19 -1.60 -5.32
N GLY A 30 -13.58 -0.42 -4.83
CA GLY A 30 -14.97 0.04 -4.87
C GLY A 30 -15.56 0.25 -6.28
N GLN A 31 -14.71 0.40 -7.30
CA GLN A 31 -15.12 0.57 -8.70
C GLN A 31 -15.12 -0.74 -9.49
N ARG A 32 -14.50 -1.79 -8.95
CA ARG A 32 -14.38 -3.10 -9.60
C ARG A 32 -15.68 -3.90 -9.50
N PHE A 33 -16.23 -4.29 -10.65
CA PHE A 33 -17.50 -5.03 -10.72
C PHE A 33 -17.43 -6.39 -10.03
N ASP A 34 -16.30 -7.09 -10.15
CA ASP A 34 -16.01 -8.38 -9.52
C ASP A 34 -15.86 -8.30 -7.99
N PHE A 35 -15.63 -7.10 -7.45
CA PHE A 35 -15.59 -6.82 -6.00
C PHE A 35 -16.91 -6.26 -5.46
N LYS A 36 -17.92 -6.05 -6.30
CA LYS A 36 -19.21 -5.51 -5.87
C LYS A 36 -19.89 -6.45 -4.86
N GLY A 37 -20.08 -5.96 -3.63
CA GLY A 37 -20.68 -6.73 -2.54
C GLY A 37 -19.69 -7.64 -1.79
N SER A 38 -18.42 -7.69 -2.23
CA SER A 38 -17.34 -8.42 -1.55
C SER A 38 -16.78 -7.60 -0.39
N VAL A 39 -16.39 -8.28 0.69
CA VAL A 39 -15.64 -7.65 1.79
C VAL A 39 -14.15 -7.72 1.44
N ALA A 40 -13.68 -6.77 0.62
CA ALA A 40 -12.26 -6.61 0.33
C ALA A 40 -11.73 -5.27 0.85
N THR A 41 -10.63 -5.29 1.61
CA THR A 41 -10.02 -4.07 2.18
C THR A 41 -8.52 -4.22 2.36
N VAL A 42 -7.85 -3.07 2.44
CA VAL A 42 -6.44 -2.95 2.81
C VAL A 42 -6.32 -1.95 3.97
N THR A 43 -5.57 -2.33 5.00
CA THR A 43 -5.36 -1.52 6.21
C THR A 43 -3.89 -1.52 6.57
N ARG A 44 -3.36 -0.36 6.95
CA ARG A 44 -1.98 -0.25 7.43
C ARG A 44 -1.92 -0.50 8.93
N GLU A 45 -1.07 -1.44 9.31
CA GLU A 45 -0.58 -1.62 10.67
C GLU A 45 0.82 -1.01 10.80
N GLU A 46 1.38 -0.95 12.01
CA GLU A 46 2.64 -0.25 12.29
C GLU A 46 3.81 -0.69 11.37
N HIS A 47 3.88 -1.98 11.03
CA HIS A 47 4.95 -2.56 10.21
C HIS A 47 4.45 -3.47 9.07
N ALA A 48 3.15 -3.46 8.78
CA ALA A 48 2.54 -4.37 7.82
C ALA A 48 1.31 -3.78 7.14
N LEU A 49 0.89 -4.39 6.04
CA LEU A 49 -0.41 -4.17 5.43
C LEU A 49 -1.26 -5.42 5.66
N LEU A 50 -2.42 -5.24 6.29
CA LEU A 50 -3.42 -6.28 6.44
C LEU A 50 -4.38 -6.22 5.25
N LEU A 51 -4.37 -7.28 4.46
CA LEU A 51 -5.30 -7.51 3.35
C LEU A 51 -6.39 -8.48 3.81
N THR A 52 -7.65 -8.11 3.59
CA THR A 52 -8.80 -8.99 3.84
C THR A 52 -9.63 -9.10 2.58
N ALA A 53 -10.03 -10.31 2.24
CA ALA A 53 -10.93 -10.61 1.13
C ALA A 53 -11.79 -11.84 1.50
N GLU A 54 -12.90 -12.03 0.81
CA GLU A 54 -13.83 -13.15 1.08
C GLU A 54 -13.30 -14.52 0.64
N ASP A 55 -12.39 -14.53 -0.34
CA ASP A 55 -11.75 -15.74 -0.85
C ASP A 55 -10.30 -15.47 -1.29
N GLU A 56 -9.55 -16.57 -1.49
CA GLU A 56 -8.14 -16.51 -1.88
C GLU A 56 -7.94 -15.94 -3.30
N PHE A 57 -8.93 -16.08 -4.19
CA PHE A 57 -8.84 -15.57 -5.55
C PHE A 57 -8.89 -14.04 -5.56
N LYS A 58 -9.80 -13.45 -4.80
CA LYS A 58 -9.90 -11.99 -4.61
C LYS A 58 -8.75 -11.41 -3.81
N LEU A 59 -8.16 -12.18 -2.89
CA LEU A 59 -6.97 -11.75 -2.15
C LEU A 59 -5.72 -11.62 -3.05
N LYS A 60 -5.65 -12.38 -4.14
CA LYS A 60 -4.52 -12.37 -5.09
C LYS A 60 -4.62 -11.32 -6.20
N GLN A 61 -5.76 -10.64 -6.31
CA GLN A 61 -6.07 -9.66 -7.36
C GLN A 61 -5.86 -8.21 -6.92
#